data_AF-A0A7C1KCE4-F1
#
_entry.id   AF-A0A7C1KCE4-F1
#
_cell.length_a   1.000
_cell.length_b   1.000
_cell.length_c   1.000
_cell.angle_alpha   90.00
_cell.angle_beta   90.00
_cell.angle_gamma   90.00
#
_symmetry.space_group_name_H-M   'P 1'
#
loop_
_entity.id
_entity.type
_entity.pdbx_description
1 polymer ?
#
loop_
_entity_poly.entity_id
_entity_poly.type
_entity_poly.pdbx_seq_one_letter_code
_entity_poly.pdbx_strand_id
1 'polypeptide(L)'
;MNRSRRWGHLSAVVLGLVGLLLANGCGRPAYGRLDRRDADAPPYTDTQLLRMLLPRAAVPVRLSRQAEYLLPNETAATYFGDAESALRAMAELERVQGAAVDYRLPSQPASNEPVLAVSSTVSWYRQEAGARAVMQQGMVEPLMPLLRLHAGEIRLQTVAEESRAFRGYREGEDADHVAYLIVFRRANLIGSVVVVVPARNDDGGRLALKLARRQAALLGRP
;
A
#
# COMPACT_ATOMS: atom_id res chain seq x y z
N MET A 1 24.08 4.27 23.14
CA MET A 1 23.55 2.89 22.94
C MET A 1 22.48 2.88 21.85
N ASN A 2 22.79 2.19 20.74
CA ASN A 2 21.97 1.64 19.65
C ASN A 2 20.73 2.41 19.09
N ARG A 3 20.99 3.41 18.23
CA ARG A 3 20.03 3.88 17.20
C ARG A 3 19.92 2.94 15.99
N SER A 4 20.79 1.92 15.88
CA SER A 4 20.88 0.99 14.76
C SER A 4 19.73 -0.02 14.67
N ARG A 5 18.99 -0.29 15.76
CA ARG A 5 17.84 -1.21 15.76
C ARG A 5 16.52 -0.59 15.27
N ARG A 6 16.39 0.74 15.16
CA ARG A 6 15.12 1.39 14.76
C ARG A 6 14.86 1.36 13.24
N TRP A 7 15.90 1.16 12.42
CA TRP A 7 15.77 1.08 10.96
C TRP A 7 15.13 -0.22 10.47
N GLY A 8 15.23 -1.31 11.24
CA GLY A 8 14.62 -2.60 10.90
C GLY A 8 13.08 -2.58 10.88
N HIS A 9 12.46 -1.67 11.64
CA HIS A 9 10.99 -1.57 11.77
C HIS A 9 10.31 -0.72 10.70
N LEU A 10 11.05 0.12 9.96
CA LEU A 10 10.52 0.80 8.75
C LEU A 10 10.00 -0.22 7.73
N SER A 11 10.64 -1.40 7.67
CA SER A 11 10.22 -2.54 6.86
C SER A 11 8.89 -3.13 7.31
N ALA A 12 8.66 -3.29 8.63
CA ALA A 12 7.46 -3.92 9.16
C ALA A 12 6.19 -3.05 8.98
N VAL A 13 6.34 -1.72 9.05
CA VAL A 13 5.23 -0.77 8.92
C VAL A 13 4.78 -0.64 7.46
N VAL A 14 5.70 -0.75 6.49
CA VAL A 14 5.37 -0.69 5.06
C VAL A 14 4.89 -2.04 4.51
N LEU A 15 5.36 -3.15 5.09
CA LEU A 15 4.81 -4.50 4.89
C LEU A 15 3.36 -4.63 5.39
N GLY A 16 3.03 -3.97 6.50
CA GLY A 16 1.65 -3.98 7.02
C GLY A 16 0.66 -3.16 6.19
N LEU A 17 1.17 -2.21 5.40
CA LEU A 17 0.43 -1.27 4.55
C LEU A 17 -0.36 -1.92 3.39
N VAL A 18 -0.13 -3.22 3.18
CA VAL A 18 -0.63 -4.01 2.05
C VAL A 18 -1.68 -5.01 2.50
N GLY A 19 -1.49 -5.56 3.71
CA GLY A 19 -2.58 -6.18 4.46
C GLY A 19 -3.66 -5.15 4.72
N LEU A 20 -3.25 -3.97 5.21
CA LEU A 20 -4.04 -2.78 5.57
C LEU A 20 -5.29 -2.54 4.72
N LEU A 21 -5.26 -2.78 3.42
CA LEU A 21 -6.42 -2.61 2.54
C LEU A 21 -7.66 -3.42 2.97
N LEU A 22 -7.61 -4.32 3.98
CA LEU A 22 -8.61 -5.37 4.18
C LEU A 22 -8.94 -5.86 5.61
N ALA A 23 -9.05 -5.03 6.66
CA ALA A 23 -9.50 -5.62 7.95
C ALA A 23 -10.23 -4.79 8.99
N ASN A 24 -10.04 -3.47 9.08
CA ASN A 24 -10.53 -2.78 10.28
C ASN A 24 -11.97 -2.26 10.11
N GLY A 25 -12.90 -3.21 10.17
CA GLY A 25 -14.29 -3.00 10.57
C GLY A 25 -14.51 -3.45 12.01
N CYS A 26 -13.68 -3.00 12.97
CA CYS A 26 -13.96 -3.18 14.41
C CYS A 26 -15.07 -2.19 14.83
N GLY A 27 -16.28 -2.50 14.39
CA GLY A 27 -17.48 -1.70 14.54
C GLY A 27 -18.28 -1.83 13.26
N ARG A 28 -19.25 -2.76 13.24
CA ARG A 28 -20.15 -3.04 12.10
C ARG A 28 -20.45 -1.79 11.27
N PRO A 29 -20.26 -1.86 9.94
CA PRO A 29 -21.24 -1.30 9.03
C PRO A 29 -21.85 -2.42 8.20
N ALA A 30 -23.13 -2.25 7.90
CA ALA A 30 -23.83 -3.07 6.91
C ALA A 30 -23.10 -2.92 5.57
N TYR A 31 -22.22 -3.85 5.22
CA TYR A 31 -21.78 -3.95 3.84
C TYR A 31 -23.02 -4.30 3.03
N GLY A 32 -23.36 -3.43 2.07
CA GLY A 32 -24.31 -3.79 1.04
C GLY A 32 -23.81 -5.11 0.47
N ARG A 33 -24.63 -6.15 0.60
CA ARG A 33 -24.39 -7.50 0.05
C ARG A 33 -23.72 -7.31 -1.31
N LEU A 34 -22.50 -7.81 -1.51
CA LEU A 34 -21.85 -7.78 -2.83
C LEU A 34 -22.89 -8.22 -3.84
N ASP A 35 -23.24 -7.34 -4.77
CA ASP A 35 -24.31 -7.61 -5.70
C ASP A 35 -23.80 -8.77 -6.57
N ARG A 36 -24.40 -9.97 -6.41
CA ARG A 36 -23.97 -11.23 -7.07
C ARG A 36 -24.00 -11.19 -8.61
N ARG A 37 -24.20 -10.01 -9.19
CA ARG A 37 -24.28 -9.75 -10.62
C ARG A 37 -22.93 -9.37 -11.24
N ASP A 38 -21.88 -9.14 -10.45
CA ASP A 38 -20.54 -8.97 -11.00
C ASP A 38 -19.99 -10.31 -11.47
N ALA A 39 -19.57 -10.37 -12.74
CA ALA A 39 -18.91 -11.55 -13.27
C ALA A 39 -17.52 -11.75 -12.62
N ASP A 40 -17.09 -13.00 -12.48
CA ASP A 40 -15.74 -13.30 -12.02
C ASP A 40 -14.71 -12.65 -12.94
N ALA A 41 -13.78 -11.92 -12.34
CA ALA A 41 -12.69 -11.31 -13.07
C ALA A 41 -11.66 -12.38 -13.50
N PRO A 42 -10.92 -12.15 -14.60
CA PRO A 42 -9.93 -13.10 -15.08
C PRO A 42 -8.87 -13.39 -14.00
N PRO A 43 -8.42 -14.64 -13.87
CA PRO A 43 -7.40 -14.99 -12.90
C PRO A 43 -6.03 -14.41 -13.30
N TYR A 44 -5.27 -13.96 -12.32
CA TYR A 44 -3.88 -13.56 -12.51
C TYR A 44 -2.94 -14.61 -11.93
N THR A 45 -1.91 -14.97 -12.70
CA THR A 45 -0.80 -15.79 -12.21
C THR A 45 0.10 -14.98 -11.27
N ASP A 46 0.81 -15.68 -10.40
CA ASP A 46 1.81 -15.08 -9.50
C ASP A 46 2.84 -14.22 -10.27
N THR A 47 3.26 -14.71 -11.44
CA THR A 47 4.21 -13.99 -12.29
C THR A 47 3.61 -12.71 -12.86
N GLN A 48 2.32 -12.70 -13.21
CA GLN A 48 1.64 -11.48 -13.66
C GLN A 48 1.53 -10.45 -12.52
N LEU A 49 1.19 -10.88 -11.30
CA LEU A 49 1.13 -9.98 -10.14
C LEU A 49 2.49 -9.35 -9.83
N LEU A 50 3.58 -10.12 -9.91
CA LEU A 50 4.93 -9.57 -9.70
C LEU A 50 5.33 -8.58 -10.79
N ARG A 51 4.93 -8.80 -12.05
CA ARG A 51 5.17 -7.86 -13.17
C ARG A 51 4.40 -6.55 -13.05
N MET A 52 3.34 -6.53 -12.24
CA MET A 52 2.54 -5.34 -11.96
C MET A 52 3.17 -4.43 -10.90
N LEU A 53 4.23 -4.87 -10.22
CA LEU A 53 4.98 -4.07 -9.26
C LEU A 53 5.88 -3.06 -9.94
N LEU A 54 6.21 -1.97 -9.25
CA LEU A 54 7.15 -0.98 -9.79
C LEU A 54 8.50 -1.65 -10.10
N PRO A 55 9.04 -1.51 -11.33
CA PRO A 55 10.35 -2.03 -11.66
C PRO A 55 11.44 -1.16 -11.06
N ARG A 56 12.64 -1.73 -10.89
CA ARG A 56 13.81 -1.03 -10.33
C ARG A 56 14.14 0.29 -11.05
N ALA A 57 13.92 0.35 -12.36
CA ALA A 57 14.16 1.53 -13.20
C ALA A 57 13.15 2.67 -12.97
N ALA A 58 12.06 2.43 -12.23
CA ALA A 58 11.08 3.46 -11.89
C ALA A 58 11.45 4.27 -10.65
N VAL A 59 12.24 3.69 -9.74
CA VAL A 59 12.56 4.29 -8.43
C VAL A 59 13.94 4.98 -8.43
N PRO A 60 14.20 5.92 -7.51
CA PRO A 60 15.50 6.58 -7.40
C PRO A 60 16.70 5.62 -7.38
N VAL A 61 17.79 5.99 -8.05
CA VAL A 61 18.96 5.11 -8.26
C VAL A 61 19.65 4.73 -6.94
N ARG A 62 19.55 5.53 -5.88
CA ARG A 62 20.16 5.21 -4.59
C ARG A 62 19.41 4.13 -3.79
N LEU A 63 18.15 3.86 -4.11
CA LEU A 63 17.39 2.82 -3.44
C LEU A 63 17.76 1.44 -3.98
N SER A 64 18.11 0.54 -3.09
CA SER A 64 18.35 -0.87 -3.41
C SER A 64 17.05 -1.65 -3.33
N ARG A 65 16.76 -2.39 -4.40
CA ARG A 65 15.67 -3.37 -4.42
C ARG A 65 15.95 -4.45 -3.39
N GLN A 66 14.96 -4.77 -2.58
CA GLN A 66 15.01 -5.91 -1.67
C GLN A 66 14.53 -7.16 -2.42
N ALA A 67 13.68 -7.97 -1.81
CA ALA A 67 12.99 -9.07 -2.49
C ALA A 67 11.61 -8.64 -2.97
N GLU A 68 11.17 -9.20 -4.09
CA GLU A 68 9.75 -9.25 -4.43
C GLU A 68 9.17 -10.52 -3.80
N TYR A 69 7.95 -10.45 -3.31
CA TYR A 69 7.29 -11.59 -2.69
C TYR A 69 5.78 -11.52 -2.90
N LEU A 70 5.16 -12.70 -2.89
CA LEU A 70 3.71 -12.84 -2.83
C LEU A 70 3.23 -12.58 -1.40
N LEU A 71 1.99 -12.12 -1.28
CA LEU A 71 1.31 -11.85 -0.03
C LEU A 71 0.00 -12.65 0.01
N PRO A 72 0.03 -13.91 0.47
CA PRO A 72 -1.17 -14.67 0.79
C PRO A 72 -2.05 -13.95 1.83
N ASN A 73 -3.31 -14.37 1.97
CA ASN A 73 -4.25 -13.79 2.93
C ASN A 73 -3.76 -13.96 4.37
N GLU A 74 -3.19 -15.11 4.69
CA GLU A 74 -2.67 -15.45 6.01
C GLU A 74 -1.51 -14.54 6.38
N THR A 75 -0.53 -14.37 5.49
CA THR A 75 0.61 -13.48 5.70
C THR A 75 0.15 -12.03 5.84
N ALA A 76 -0.74 -11.59 4.94
CA ALA A 76 -1.30 -10.24 4.98
C ALA A 76 -2.06 -9.95 6.29
N ALA A 77 -2.77 -10.94 6.82
CA ALA A 77 -3.52 -10.84 8.06
C ALA A 77 -2.63 -10.69 9.31
N THR A 78 -1.43 -11.26 9.31
CA THR A 78 -0.51 -11.13 10.47
C THR A 78 -0.04 -9.70 10.74
N TYR A 79 -0.20 -8.80 9.77
CA TYR A 79 0.17 -7.39 9.96
C TYR A 79 -0.89 -6.56 10.68
N PHE A 80 -2.02 -7.16 11.06
CA PHE A 80 -3.08 -6.52 11.80
C PHE A 80 -3.04 -6.81 13.29
N GLY A 81 -3.61 -5.91 14.09
CA GLY A 81 -3.79 -6.15 15.53
C GLY A 81 -4.74 -7.31 15.84
N ASP A 82 -5.66 -7.63 14.92
CA ASP A 82 -6.53 -8.80 14.94
C ASP A 82 -6.49 -9.51 13.58
N ALA A 83 -5.66 -10.56 13.49
CA ALA A 83 -5.45 -11.31 12.26
C ALA A 83 -6.68 -12.13 11.84
N GLU A 84 -7.50 -12.60 12.78
CA GLU A 84 -8.70 -13.40 12.45
C GLU A 84 -9.77 -12.54 11.80
N SER A 85 -10.01 -11.34 12.35
CA SER A 85 -10.93 -10.38 11.76
C SER A 85 -10.44 -9.92 10.37
N ALA A 86 -9.13 -9.77 10.19
CA ALA A 86 -8.55 -9.48 8.88
C ALA A 86 -8.79 -10.59 7.86
N LEU A 87 -8.57 -11.85 8.23
CA LEU A 87 -8.84 -12.99 7.34
C LEU A 87 -10.32 -13.06 6.93
N ARG A 88 -11.23 -12.84 7.88
CA ARG A 88 -12.68 -12.82 7.58
C ARG A 88 -13.03 -11.72 6.59
N ALA A 89 -12.54 -10.50 6.81
CA ALA A 89 -12.79 -9.39 5.89
C ALA A 89 -12.20 -9.63 4.50
N MET A 90 -10.99 -10.18 4.39
CA MET A 90 -10.39 -10.57 3.11
C MET A 90 -11.22 -11.61 2.37
N ALA A 91 -11.77 -12.60 3.09
CA ALA A 91 -12.64 -13.62 2.50
C ALA A 91 -13.99 -13.03 2.06
N GLU A 92 -14.60 -12.16 2.87
CA GLU A 92 -15.87 -11.48 2.56
C GLU A 92 -15.74 -10.59 1.31
N LEU A 93 -14.61 -9.92 1.15
CA LEU A 93 -14.30 -9.07 -0.01
C LEU A 93 -13.72 -9.86 -1.19
N GLU A 94 -13.59 -11.17 -1.05
CA GLU A 94 -13.06 -12.08 -2.06
C GLU A 94 -11.64 -11.71 -2.56
N ARG A 95 -10.76 -11.25 -1.65
CA ARG A 95 -9.33 -11.14 -1.98
C ARG A 95 -8.77 -12.53 -2.21
N VAL A 96 -8.05 -12.67 -3.32
CA VAL A 96 -7.34 -13.90 -3.66
C VAL A 96 -5.91 -13.87 -3.12
N GLN A 97 -5.11 -12.87 -3.51
CA GLN A 97 -3.73 -12.70 -3.06
C GLN A 97 -3.19 -11.31 -3.41
N GLY A 98 -1.97 -11.00 -2.99
CA GLY A 98 -1.25 -9.82 -3.46
C GLY A 98 0.23 -10.10 -3.73
N ALA A 99 0.94 -9.06 -4.13
CA ALA A 99 2.39 -9.06 -4.31
C ALA A 99 2.96 -7.71 -3.85
N ALA A 100 4.24 -7.71 -3.48
CA ALA A 100 4.91 -6.53 -2.97
C ALA A 100 6.40 -6.50 -3.31
N VAL A 101 6.94 -5.28 -3.36
CA VAL A 101 8.37 -5.00 -3.48
C VAL A 101 8.74 -3.77 -2.67
N ASP A 102 9.87 -3.86 -1.99
CA ASP A 102 10.43 -2.78 -1.19
C ASP A 102 11.76 -2.30 -1.77
N TYR A 103 11.95 -0.98 -1.73
CA TYR A 103 13.16 -0.28 -2.14
C TYR A 103 13.62 0.60 -0.98
N ARG A 104 14.87 0.43 -0.55
CA ARG A 104 15.43 1.19 0.58
C ARG A 104 16.88 1.54 0.36
N LEU A 105 17.36 2.55 1.07
CA LEU A 105 18.80 2.84 1.10
C LEU A 105 19.56 1.65 1.71
N PRO A 106 20.71 1.25 1.13
CA PRO A 106 21.48 0.09 1.57
C PRO A 106 22.18 0.32 2.93
N SER A 107 22.36 1.57 3.33
CA SER A 107 23.02 2.00 4.56
C SER A 107 22.21 3.08 5.26
N GLN A 108 22.69 3.53 6.43
CA GLN A 108 22.10 4.67 7.13
C GLN A 108 22.04 5.89 6.18
N PRO A 109 20.88 6.53 6.01
CA PRO A 109 20.74 7.66 5.11
C PRO A 109 21.65 8.80 5.52
N ALA A 110 22.31 9.40 4.53
CA ALA A 110 22.88 10.72 4.70
C ALA A 110 21.75 11.72 4.99
N SER A 111 22.07 12.80 5.68
CA SER A 111 21.11 13.86 6.02
C SER A 111 20.48 14.50 4.77
N ASN A 112 21.16 14.49 3.63
CA ASN A 112 20.65 15.09 2.40
C ASN A 112 19.88 14.12 1.48
N GLU A 113 19.58 12.88 1.92
CA GLU A 113 18.85 11.95 1.06
C GLU A 113 17.42 12.43 0.79
N PRO A 114 16.98 12.55 -0.48
CA PRO A 114 15.66 13.09 -0.80
C PRO A 114 14.55 12.04 -0.59
N VAL A 115 14.89 10.76 -0.63
CA VAL A 115 13.95 9.63 -0.52
C VAL A 115 14.63 8.52 0.25
N LEU A 116 13.91 7.97 1.23
CA LEU A 116 14.45 6.96 2.14
C LEU A 116 13.97 5.56 1.78
N ALA A 117 12.71 5.45 1.39
CA ALA A 117 12.10 4.20 1.00
C ALA A 117 10.97 4.41 -0.01
N VAL A 118 10.76 3.40 -0.84
CA VAL A 118 9.62 3.27 -1.73
C VAL A 118 9.11 1.85 -1.63
N SER A 119 7.80 1.67 -1.52
CA SER A 119 7.18 0.35 -1.63
C SER A 119 6.02 0.40 -2.60
N SER A 120 5.84 -0.72 -3.30
CA SER A 120 4.86 -0.88 -4.36
C SER A 120 4.19 -2.22 -4.19
N THR A 121 2.86 -2.21 -4.19
CA THR A 121 2.07 -3.42 -4.00
C THR A 121 0.86 -3.49 -4.89
N VAL A 122 0.40 -4.71 -5.10
CA VAL A 122 -0.85 -5.01 -5.82
C VAL A 122 -1.61 -6.10 -5.08
N SER A 123 -2.92 -5.95 -4.95
CA SER A 123 -3.83 -6.95 -4.41
C SER A 123 -4.91 -7.27 -5.44
N TRP A 124 -5.17 -8.55 -5.64
CA TRP A 124 -6.14 -9.09 -6.57
C TRP A 124 -7.39 -9.62 -5.85
N TYR A 125 -8.55 -9.23 -6.38
CA TYR A 125 -9.87 -9.63 -5.93
C TYR A 125 -10.58 -10.44 -7.00
N ARG A 126 -11.39 -11.42 -6.58
CA ARG A 126 -12.18 -12.23 -7.53
C ARG A 126 -13.20 -11.39 -8.28
N GLN A 127 -13.79 -10.38 -7.63
CA GLN A 127 -14.79 -9.48 -8.19
C GLN A 127 -14.37 -8.02 -8.09
N GLU A 128 -14.83 -7.20 -9.05
CA GLU A 128 -14.61 -5.75 -9.02
C GLU A 128 -15.28 -5.09 -7.81
N ALA A 129 -16.49 -5.52 -7.43
CA ALA A 129 -17.16 -5.01 -6.23
C ALA A 129 -16.32 -5.15 -4.95
N GLY A 130 -15.59 -6.26 -4.78
CA GLY A 130 -14.67 -6.45 -3.65
C GLY A 130 -13.55 -5.40 -3.63
N ALA A 131 -12.92 -5.16 -4.78
CA ALA A 131 -11.91 -4.12 -4.93
C ALA A 131 -12.50 -2.70 -4.73
N ARG A 132 -13.70 -2.44 -5.25
CA ARG A 132 -14.37 -1.13 -5.11
C ARG A 132 -14.77 -0.84 -3.66
N ALA A 133 -15.23 -1.84 -2.92
CA ALA A 133 -15.59 -1.69 -1.51
C ALA A 133 -14.41 -1.19 -0.66
N VAL A 134 -13.19 -1.63 -0.97
CA VAL A 134 -11.94 -1.18 -0.31
C VAL A 134 -11.66 0.31 -0.55
N MET A 135 -12.05 0.85 -1.70
CA MET A 135 -11.83 2.26 -2.03
C MET A 135 -12.81 3.22 -1.32
N GLN A 136 -13.89 2.71 -0.72
CA GLN A 136 -14.90 3.54 -0.07
C GLN A 136 -14.35 4.21 1.21
N GLN A 137 -14.86 5.41 1.51
CA GLN A 137 -14.53 6.14 2.73
C GLN A 137 -14.92 5.31 3.97
N GLY A 138 -14.01 5.20 4.94
CA GLY A 138 -14.17 4.40 6.16
C GLY A 138 -13.32 3.14 6.18
N MET A 139 -12.89 2.62 5.03
CA MET A 139 -12.03 1.42 4.97
C MET A 139 -10.53 1.75 5.05
N VAL A 140 -10.14 3.00 4.76
CA VAL A 140 -8.72 3.41 4.71
C VAL A 140 -8.30 4.17 5.98
N GLU A 141 -9.24 4.82 6.65
CA GLU A 141 -9.03 5.66 7.82
C GLU A 141 -8.64 4.88 9.08
N PRO A 142 -9.23 3.71 9.40
CA PRO A 142 -8.82 2.86 10.53
C PRO A 142 -7.39 2.33 10.39
N LEU A 143 -6.80 2.52 9.21
CA LEU A 143 -5.50 2.02 8.87
C LEU A 143 -4.38 3.01 9.19
N MET A 144 -4.71 4.30 9.27
CA MET A 144 -3.74 5.37 9.52
C MET A 144 -3.01 5.20 10.87
N PRO A 145 -3.69 4.82 11.98
CA PRO A 145 -3.02 4.54 13.25
C PRO A 145 -2.05 3.35 13.21
N LEU A 146 -2.33 2.31 12.41
CA LEU A 146 -1.43 1.14 12.24
C LEU A 146 -0.11 1.54 11.59
N LEU A 147 -0.16 2.52 10.70
CA LEU A 147 1.03 3.10 10.08
C LEU A 147 1.74 4.09 10.99
N ARG A 148 1.18 4.28 12.20
CA ARG A 148 1.46 5.39 13.11
C ARG A 148 1.37 6.72 12.39
N LEU A 149 0.63 6.79 11.28
CA LEU A 149 0.49 7.98 10.47
C LEU A 149 -0.70 8.78 11.00
N HIS A 150 -0.42 9.98 11.51
CA HIS A 150 -1.44 11.01 11.57
C HIS A 150 -1.65 11.52 10.15
N ALA A 151 -2.58 10.93 9.42
CA ALA A 151 -2.75 11.21 8.00
C ALA A 151 -4.00 12.04 7.72
N GLY A 152 -3.85 13.06 6.88
CA GLY A 152 -4.96 13.71 6.20
C GLY A 152 -5.07 13.18 4.77
N GLU A 153 -6.28 12.91 4.30
CA GLU A 153 -6.51 12.71 2.86
C GLU A 153 -6.16 14.02 2.14
N ILE A 154 -5.30 13.91 1.12
CA ILE A 154 -4.87 15.04 0.32
C ILE A 154 -5.53 14.97 -1.06
N ARG A 155 -5.83 16.13 -1.64
CA ARG A 155 -6.36 16.19 -3.00
C ARG A 155 -5.29 15.68 -3.97
N LEU A 156 -5.68 14.74 -4.82
CA LEU A 156 -4.85 14.16 -5.86
C LEU A 156 -5.56 14.25 -7.22
N GLN A 157 -4.79 14.37 -8.29
CA GLN A 157 -5.30 14.05 -9.62
C GLN A 157 -5.53 12.54 -9.72
N THR A 158 -6.65 12.12 -10.28
CA THR A 158 -6.99 10.71 -10.48
C THR A 158 -5.85 9.97 -11.21
N VAL A 159 -5.42 8.83 -10.65
CA VAL A 159 -4.31 8.02 -11.16
C VAL A 159 -4.80 6.86 -12.03
N ALA A 160 -5.96 6.31 -11.69
CA ALA A 160 -6.60 5.18 -12.36
C ALA A 160 -8.12 5.40 -12.43
N GLU A 161 -8.93 4.36 -12.23
CA GLU A 161 -10.40 4.50 -12.19
C GLU A 161 -10.85 5.18 -10.90
N GLU A 162 -10.27 4.76 -9.78
CA GLU A 162 -10.44 5.40 -8.47
C GLU A 162 -9.07 5.58 -7.82
N SER A 163 -8.88 6.66 -7.06
CA SER A 163 -7.60 6.94 -6.40
C SER A 163 -7.81 7.75 -5.15
N ARG A 164 -7.07 7.42 -4.09
CA ARG A 164 -7.03 8.14 -2.82
C ARG A 164 -5.58 8.38 -2.42
N ALA A 165 -5.31 9.50 -1.79
CA ALA A 165 -3.96 9.86 -1.36
C ALA A 165 -3.94 10.37 0.06
N PHE A 166 -2.92 9.96 0.80
CA PHE A 166 -2.75 10.28 2.19
C PHE A 166 -1.33 10.75 2.42
N ARG A 167 -1.19 11.73 3.32
CA ARG A 167 0.10 12.20 3.81
C ARG A 167 0.08 12.08 5.32
N GLY A 168 1.06 11.44 5.91
CA GLY A 168 1.12 11.29 7.37
C GLY A 168 2.52 11.33 7.98
N TYR A 169 2.53 11.44 9.31
CA TYR A 169 3.71 11.51 10.17
C TYR A 169 3.65 10.46 11.27
N ARG A 170 4.81 9.98 11.74
CA ARG A 170 4.90 8.97 12.80
C ARG A 170 4.56 9.53 14.19
N GLU A 171 3.81 8.80 14.99
CA GLU A 171 3.53 9.13 16.40
C GLU A 171 4.80 9.06 17.29
N GLY A 172 4.96 10.05 18.19
CA GLY A 172 5.94 10.06 19.28
C GLY A 172 7.42 10.30 18.91
N GLU A 173 7.72 10.68 17.67
CA GLU A 173 9.05 11.19 17.27
C GLU A 173 8.88 12.56 16.61
N ASP A 174 9.89 13.42 16.74
CA ASP A 174 9.97 14.66 15.97
C ASP A 174 9.73 14.37 14.49
N ALA A 175 9.08 15.32 13.83
CA ALA A 175 8.62 15.29 12.45
C ALA A 175 9.78 15.20 11.42
N ASP A 176 10.66 14.21 11.52
CA ASP A 176 11.84 14.04 10.66
C ASP A 176 11.52 13.38 9.34
N HIS A 177 10.40 12.65 9.26
CA HIS A 177 9.99 11.88 8.10
C HIS A 177 8.49 12.05 7.79
N VAL A 178 8.17 12.04 6.50
CA VAL A 178 6.80 12.07 5.99
C VAL A 178 6.61 10.87 5.08
N ALA A 179 5.46 10.21 5.21
CA ALA A 179 5.04 9.17 4.29
C ALA A 179 3.88 9.68 3.42
N TYR A 180 3.99 9.37 2.13
CA TYR A 180 2.94 9.57 1.13
C TYR A 180 2.43 8.21 0.69
N LEU A 181 1.14 7.95 0.88
CA LEU A 181 0.45 6.77 0.40
C LEU A 181 -0.50 7.18 -0.72
N ILE A 182 -0.42 6.49 -1.86
CA ILE A 182 -1.44 6.55 -2.89
C ILE A 182 -1.98 5.15 -3.10
N VAL A 183 -3.29 5.02 -2.94
CA VAL A 183 -4.04 3.80 -3.23
C VAL A 183 -4.88 4.06 -4.47
N PHE A 184 -4.92 3.12 -5.39
CA PHE A 184 -5.69 3.26 -6.61
C PHE A 184 -6.27 1.93 -7.05
N ARG A 185 -7.43 1.99 -7.70
CA ARG A 185 -8.13 0.83 -8.26
C ARG A 185 -8.06 0.84 -9.77
N ARG A 186 -7.90 -0.35 -10.35
CA ARG A 186 -8.11 -0.60 -11.77
C ARG A 186 -8.75 -1.97 -11.92
N ALA A 187 -9.98 -2.03 -12.45
CA ALA A 187 -10.80 -3.23 -12.43
C ALA A 187 -10.83 -3.86 -11.01
N ASN A 188 -10.52 -5.15 -10.92
CA ASN A 188 -10.46 -5.96 -9.70
C ASN A 188 -9.08 -5.96 -9.00
N LEU A 189 -8.21 -5.01 -9.35
CA LEU A 189 -6.89 -4.84 -8.73
C LEU A 189 -6.85 -3.56 -7.90
N ILE A 190 -6.24 -3.67 -6.72
CA ILE A 190 -5.87 -2.51 -5.90
C ILE A 190 -4.35 -2.40 -5.91
N GLY A 191 -3.86 -1.29 -6.44
CA GLY A 191 -2.45 -0.91 -6.35
C GLY A 191 -2.23 0.08 -5.23
N SER A 192 -1.04 0.02 -4.61
CA SER A 192 -0.59 1.09 -3.72
C SER A 192 0.89 1.39 -3.88
N VAL A 193 1.22 2.67 -3.68
CA VAL A 193 2.58 3.17 -3.61
C VAL A 193 2.77 3.96 -2.33
N VAL A 194 3.85 3.65 -1.63
CA VAL A 194 4.29 4.37 -0.43
C VAL A 194 5.63 5.00 -0.72
N VAL A 195 5.78 6.28 -0.44
CA VAL A 195 7.06 7.00 -0.52
C VAL A 195 7.36 7.63 0.82
N VAL A 196 8.52 7.33 1.38
CA VAL A 196 9.01 7.91 2.63
C VAL A 196 10.15 8.87 2.32
N VAL A 197 10.00 10.12 2.77
CA VAL A 197 10.99 11.20 2.58
C VAL A 197 11.31 11.84 3.94
N PRO A 198 12.45 12.52 4.09
CA PRO A 198 12.65 13.41 5.22
C PRO A 198 11.66 14.57 5.17
N ALA A 199 11.05 14.93 6.28
CA ALA A 199 10.02 15.97 6.33
C ALA A 199 10.53 17.37 5.94
N ARG A 200 11.83 17.63 6.16
CA ARG A 200 12.48 18.87 5.73
C ARG A 200 12.48 19.09 4.22
N ASN A 201 12.30 18.03 3.43
CA ASN A 201 12.33 18.03 1.97
C ASN A 201 10.99 17.50 1.44
N ASP A 202 9.91 18.28 1.59
CA ASP A 202 8.53 17.83 1.35
C ASP A 202 8.11 17.76 -0.13
N ASP A 203 8.95 17.15 -0.98
CA ASP A 203 8.66 16.86 -2.40
C ASP A 203 8.12 15.43 -2.62
N GLY A 204 7.92 14.67 -1.54
CA GLY A 204 7.54 13.25 -1.58
C GLY A 204 6.21 12.98 -2.29
N GLY A 205 5.24 13.89 -2.20
CA GLY A 205 3.93 13.72 -2.84
C GLY A 205 3.98 13.70 -4.37
N ARG A 206 4.84 14.53 -4.97
CA ARG A 206 5.04 14.54 -6.43
C ARG A 206 5.66 13.23 -6.91
N LEU A 207 6.64 12.73 -6.18
CA LEU A 207 7.25 11.44 -6.48
C LEU A 207 6.24 10.29 -6.32
N ALA A 208 5.49 10.27 -5.22
CA ALA A 208 4.44 9.27 -4.99
C ALA A 208 3.44 9.24 -6.15
N LEU A 209 2.95 10.39 -6.59
CA LEU A 209 2.02 10.49 -7.72
C LEU A 209 2.62 9.96 -9.02
N LYS A 210 3.87 10.34 -9.33
CA LYS A 210 4.59 9.85 -10.52
C LYS A 210 4.73 8.33 -10.51
N LEU A 211 5.09 7.76 -9.36
CA LEU A 211 5.26 6.33 -9.19
C LEU A 211 3.92 5.59 -9.26
N ALA A 212 2.87 6.09 -8.60
CA ALA A 212 1.53 5.52 -8.67
C ALA A 212 0.98 5.47 -10.11
N ARG A 213 1.15 6.54 -10.89
CA ARG A 213 0.81 6.55 -12.33
C ARG A 213 1.57 5.50 -13.11
N ARG A 214 2.86 5.35 -12.83
CA ARG A 214 3.69 4.36 -13.50
C ARG A 214 3.24 2.94 -13.16
N GLN A 215 2.88 2.67 -11.91
CA GLN A 215 2.35 1.36 -11.51
C GLN A 215 0.95 1.11 -12.10
N ALA A 216 0.05 2.09 -12.07
CA ALA A 216 -1.29 1.98 -12.68
C ALA A 216 -1.24 1.65 -14.18
N ALA A 217 -0.23 2.14 -14.90
CA ALA A 217 0.01 1.79 -16.29
C ALA A 217 0.42 0.32 -16.50
N LEU A 218 1.07 -0.31 -15.50
CA LEU A 218 1.42 -1.74 -15.53
C LEU A 218 0.18 -2.62 -15.31
N LEU A 219 -0.78 -2.18 -14.49
CA LEU A 219 -2.03 -2.90 -14.25
C LEU A 219 -2.94 -2.98 -15.50
N GLY A 220 -2.68 -2.16 -16.52
CA GLY A 220 -3.47 -2.12 -17.76
C GLY A 220 -2.96 -2.97 -18.90
N ARG A 221 -1.91 -3.77 -18.68
CA ARG A 221 -1.30 -4.60 -19.72
C ARG A 221 -1.54 -6.08 -19.35
N PRO A 222 -2.32 -6.84 -20.15
CA PRO A 222 -2.47 -8.28 -19.94
C PRO A 222 -1.15 -9.03 -20.13
#